data_AF-A0A7D4ALM5-F1
#
_entry.id   AF-A0A7D4ALM5-F1
#
_cell.length_a   1.000
_cell.length_b   1.000
_cell.length_c   1.000
_cell.angle_alpha   90.00
_cell.angle_beta   90.00
_cell.angle_gamma   90.00
#
_symmetry.space_group_name_H-M   'P 1'
#
loop_
_entity.id
_entity.type
_entity.pdbx_description
1 polymer ?
#
loop_
_entity_poly.entity_id
_entity_poly.type
_entity_poly.pdbx_seq_one_letter_code
_entity_poly.pdbx_strand_id
1 'polypeptide(L)'
;MYLLLDATFQGRGLALSGRAIFEGWQLKGQAEPDYYFRHDNRAVLFESKDVLVHKDAKAGRDFATYLDEVKKKFYEDENQHPKAAKQLAGNVARLLRHQLPFDTDFDPAELVIYPVLVVHDRLYNQPGLNVVVNDWFQEELAQLAQQGLPVHNVRPLIIIDVDTLLAYHEDFRDGRLVFEDMLEEYVAYLRAPAWAGISAAEDEQRQMQSVHPFALFLENYAEKRDMLGIPKEMLYQILPIINREVDDQPGQ
;
A
#
# COMPACT_ATOMS: atom_id res chain seq x y z
N MET A 1 10.08 -8.56 -2.70
CA MET A 1 9.64 -7.20 -2.32
C MET A 1 10.81 -6.23 -2.09
N TYR A 2 11.71 -6.42 -1.11
CA TYR A 2 12.75 -5.41 -0.79
C TYR A 2 13.62 -5.00 -1.99
N LEU A 3 14.13 -5.96 -2.75
CA LEU A 3 14.90 -5.69 -3.98
C LEU A 3 14.12 -4.87 -5.01
N LEU A 4 12.80 -5.01 -5.05
CA LEU A 4 11.95 -4.26 -5.96
C LEU A 4 11.79 -2.82 -5.51
N LEU A 5 11.55 -2.59 -4.21
CA LEU A 5 11.48 -1.25 -3.63
C LEU A 5 12.84 -0.54 -3.69
N ASP A 6 13.93 -1.26 -3.43
CA ASP A 6 15.29 -0.78 -3.68
C ASP A 6 15.42 -0.36 -5.14
N ALA A 7 15.14 -1.24 -6.11
CA ALA A 7 15.23 -0.90 -7.54
C ALA A 7 14.33 0.29 -7.96
N THR A 8 13.21 0.49 -7.26
CA THR A 8 12.25 1.59 -7.51
C THR A 8 12.80 2.93 -7.01
N PHE A 9 13.43 2.95 -5.83
CA PHE A 9 13.85 4.17 -5.14
C PHE A 9 15.36 4.39 -5.13
N GLN A 10 16.15 3.46 -5.69
CA GLN A 10 17.61 3.49 -5.62
C GLN A 10 18.17 4.81 -6.14
N GLY A 11 19.07 5.40 -5.35
CA GLY A 11 19.74 6.65 -5.69
C GLY A 11 18.88 7.90 -5.52
N ARG A 12 17.67 7.78 -4.97
CA ARG A 12 16.78 8.90 -4.65
C ARG A 12 16.50 8.92 -3.15
N GLY A 13 16.52 10.10 -2.55
CA GLY A 13 16.13 10.31 -1.16
C GLY A 13 16.86 9.42 -0.14
N LEU A 14 16.23 9.25 1.02
CA LEU A 14 16.61 8.28 2.04
C LEU A 14 15.74 7.02 1.87
N ALA A 15 16.28 5.99 1.24
CA ALA A 15 15.60 4.72 1.00
C ALA A 15 16.26 3.61 1.83
N LEU A 16 15.50 2.97 2.71
CA LEU A 16 15.99 1.96 3.66
C LEU A 16 15.01 0.79 3.75
N SER A 17 15.51 -0.42 3.48
CA SER A 17 14.78 -1.65 3.81
C SER A 17 14.79 -1.89 5.32
N GLY A 18 13.81 -2.64 5.82
CA GLY A 18 13.75 -3.06 7.22
C GLY A 18 15.03 -3.76 7.67
N ARG A 19 15.62 -4.58 6.79
CA ARG A 19 16.92 -5.20 7.04
C ARG A 19 18.03 -4.18 7.26
N ALA A 20 18.14 -3.16 6.39
CA ALA A 20 19.15 -2.11 6.55
C ALA A 20 18.91 -1.29 7.84
N ILE A 21 17.64 -1.05 8.19
CA ILE A 21 17.26 -0.39 9.45
C ILE A 21 17.72 -1.22 10.65
N PHE A 22 17.44 -2.53 10.65
CA PHE A 22 17.81 -3.44 11.73
C PHE A 22 19.33 -3.56 11.91
N GLU A 23 20.08 -3.67 10.79
CA GLU A 23 21.54 -3.79 10.80
C GLU A 23 22.22 -2.48 11.21
N GLY A 24 21.68 -1.33 10.80
CA GLY A 24 22.25 -0.01 11.08
C GLY A 24 21.83 0.60 12.43
N TRP A 25 20.64 0.24 12.94
CA TRP A 25 20.06 0.86 14.13
C TRP A 25 19.40 -0.18 15.05
N GLN A 26 19.77 -0.15 16.33
CA GLN A 26 19.12 -0.97 17.34
C GLN A 26 17.83 -0.32 17.84
N LEU A 27 16.71 -0.67 17.20
CA LEU A 27 15.39 -0.30 17.66
C LEU A 27 15.07 -1.12 18.92
N LYS A 28 15.07 -0.47 20.10
CA LYS A 28 14.93 -1.12 21.42
C LYS A 28 13.59 -1.86 21.59
N GLY A 29 13.53 -3.11 21.14
CA GLY A 29 12.33 -3.96 21.25
C GLY A 29 11.17 -3.52 20.36
N GLN A 30 11.44 -2.73 19.31
CA GLN A 30 10.44 -2.24 18.36
C GLN A 30 10.74 -2.81 16.99
N ALA A 31 9.73 -3.33 16.30
CA ALA A 31 9.87 -3.77 14.92
C ALA A 31 10.19 -2.59 14.00
N GLU A 32 11.08 -2.78 13.05
CA GLU A 32 11.33 -1.87 11.94
C GLU A 32 10.11 -1.79 10.99
N PRO A 33 9.89 -0.66 10.30
CA PRO A 33 9.10 -0.69 9.07
C PRO A 33 9.75 -1.64 8.05
N ASP A 34 8.94 -2.32 7.24
CA ASP A 34 9.47 -3.21 6.21
C ASP A 34 10.26 -2.42 5.14
N TYR A 35 9.82 -1.20 4.83
CA TYR A 35 10.61 -0.27 4.01
C TYR A 35 10.27 1.17 4.35
N TYR A 36 11.25 2.05 4.20
CA TYR A 36 11.13 3.48 4.37
C TYR A 36 11.72 4.20 3.18
N PHE A 37 11.02 5.20 2.67
CA PHE A 37 11.53 6.11 1.67
C PHE A 37 11.17 7.55 2.05
N ARG A 38 12.13 8.47 2.05
CA ARG A 38 11.85 9.91 2.14
C ARG A 38 12.57 10.68 1.06
N HIS A 39 11.84 11.54 0.37
CA HIS A 39 12.40 12.53 -0.52
C HIS A 39 11.81 13.90 -0.17
N ASP A 40 12.66 14.85 0.19
CA ASP A 40 12.27 16.15 0.75
C ASP A 40 11.34 16.01 1.96
N ASN A 41 10.14 16.61 1.88
CA ASN A 41 9.11 16.58 2.93
C ASN A 41 8.07 15.46 2.71
N ARG A 42 8.35 14.46 1.86
CA ARG A 42 7.45 13.35 1.57
C ARG A 42 8.08 12.04 2.00
N ALA A 43 7.48 11.39 2.99
CA ALA A 43 7.89 10.10 3.51
C ALA A 43 6.86 9.02 3.17
N VAL A 44 7.32 7.86 2.73
CA VAL A 44 6.51 6.67 2.45
C VAL A 44 6.93 5.59 3.43
N LEU A 45 5.97 5.11 4.22
CA LEU A 45 6.13 4.01 5.16
C LEU A 45 5.48 2.77 4.56
N PHE A 46 6.27 1.73 4.32
CA PHE A 46 5.77 0.47 3.79
C PHE A 46 5.68 -0.58 4.89
N GLU A 47 4.57 -1.32 4.86
CA GLU A 47 4.42 -2.60 5.53
C GLU A 47 4.06 -3.64 4.47
N SER A 48 4.64 -4.81 4.58
CA SER A 48 4.44 -5.96 3.72
C SER A 48 3.60 -7.00 4.41
N LYS A 49 2.66 -7.58 3.67
CA LYS A 49 1.98 -8.79 4.11
C LYS A 49 2.04 -9.85 3.01
N ASP A 50 2.72 -10.93 3.35
CA ASP A 50 2.63 -12.19 2.63
C ASP A 50 1.41 -12.94 3.17
N VAL A 51 0.24 -12.57 2.64
CA VAL A 51 -1.02 -13.20 3.03
C VAL A 51 -1.37 -14.23 1.97
N LEU A 52 -1.21 -15.50 2.31
CA LEU A 52 -1.83 -16.58 1.54
C LEU A 52 -3.30 -16.69 1.96
N VAL A 53 -4.21 -16.73 0.98
CA VAL A 53 -5.59 -17.13 1.26
C VAL A 53 -5.61 -18.65 1.45
N HIS A 54 -5.91 -19.10 2.67
CA HIS A 54 -6.29 -20.49 2.89
C HIS A 54 -7.50 -20.81 2.01
N LYS A 55 -7.43 -21.92 1.27
CA LYS A 55 -8.42 -22.43 0.29
C LYS A 55 -9.86 -22.62 0.82
N ASP A 56 -10.13 -22.26 2.07
CA ASP A 56 -11.39 -22.49 2.77
C ASP A 56 -12.31 -21.27 2.85
N ALA A 57 -11.87 -20.09 2.39
CA ALA A 57 -12.80 -19.02 2.01
C ALA A 57 -13.48 -19.35 0.66
N LYS A 58 -14.04 -20.56 0.55
CA LYS A 58 -14.92 -20.92 -0.56
C LYS A 58 -16.11 -19.97 -0.55
N ALA A 59 -16.29 -19.29 -1.68
CA ALA A 59 -17.41 -18.41 -1.97
C ALA A 59 -18.72 -18.91 -1.35
N GLY A 60 -19.34 -18.08 -0.49
CA GLY A 60 -20.78 -18.14 -0.25
C GLY A 60 -21.31 -18.38 1.16
N ARG A 61 -20.56 -18.22 2.25
CA ARG A 61 -21.16 -18.29 3.61
C ARG A 61 -20.62 -17.17 4.52
N ASP A 62 -21.41 -16.12 4.68
CA ASP A 62 -21.28 -15.04 5.69
C ASP A 62 -20.19 -13.96 5.48
N PHE A 63 -20.64 -12.72 5.21
CA PHE A 63 -19.80 -11.52 5.11
C PHE A 63 -19.10 -11.20 6.44
N ALA A 64 -19.73 -11.49 7.58
CA ALA A 64 -19.11 -11.25 8.88
C ALA A 64 -17.88 -12.13 9.08
N THR A 65 -17.95 -13.40 8.66
CA THR A 65 -16.81 -14.32 8.68
C THR A 65 -15.67 -13.81 7.79
N TYR A 66 -15.97 -13.32 6.58
CA TYR A 66 -14.96 -12.70 5.72
C TYR A 66 -14.31 -11.48 6.37
N LEU A 67 -15.11 -10.57 6.93
CA LEU A 67 -14.60 -9.36 7.56
C LEU A 67 -13.73 -9.66 8.79
N ASP A 68 -14.08 -10.67 9.58
CA ASP A 68 -13.28 -11.15 10.72
C ASP A 68 -11.90 -11.65 10.25
N GLU A 69 -11.86 -12.45 9.19
CA GLU A 69 -10.61 -12.93 8.61
C GLU A 69 -9.75 -11.81 8.00
N VAL A 70 -10.38 -10.83 7.34
CA VAL A 70 -9.69 -9.62 6.87
C VAL A 70 -9.12 -8.84 8.06
N LYS A 71 -9.89 -8.66 9.15
CA LYS A 71 -9.45 -7.96 10.35
C LYS A 71 -8.24 -8.64 11.00
N LYS A 72 -8.27 -9.97 11.14
CA LYS A 72 -7.16 -10.77 11.68
C LYS A 72 -5.85 -10.58 10.92
N LYS A 73 -5.96 -10.40 9.61
CA LYS A 73 -4.81 -10.29 8.69
C LYS A 73 -4.29 -8.86 8.58
N PHE A 74 -5.19 -7.87 8.60
CA PHE A 74 -4.86 -6.50 8.23
C PHE A 74 -5.01 -5.46 9.35
N TYR A 75 -5.42 -5.86 10.55
CA TYR A 75 -5.54 -4.94 11.69
C TYR A 75 -4.96 -5.48 12.99
N GLU A 76 -5.45 -6.62 13.50
CA GLU A 76 -4.95 -7.25 14.72
C GLU A 76 -5.32 -8.73 14.76
N ASP A 77 -4.42 -9.60 15.28
CA ASP A 77 -4.75 -11.03 15.44
C ASP A 77 -5.60 -11.32 16.68
N GLU A 78 -5.95 -12.58 16.90
CA GLU A 78 -6.78 -13.04 18.03
C GLU A 78 -6.18 -12.72 19.41
N ASN A 79 -4.85 -12.50 19.47
CA ASN A 79 -4.15 -12.08 20.69
C ASN A 79 -3.97 -10.56 20.75
N GLN A 80 -4.66 -9.80 19.90
CA GLN A 80 -4.57 -8.35 19.75
C GLN A 80 -3.18 -7.85 19.36
N HIS A 81 -2.33 -8.71 18.78
CA HIS A 81 -1.05 -8.23 18.26
C HIS A 81 -1.31 -7.38 17.00
N PRO A 82 -0.70 -6.18 16.91
CA PRO A 82 -0.86 -5.30 15.76
C PRO A 82 -0.51 -5.98 14.43
N LYS A 83 -1.35 -5.77 13.42
CA LYS A 83 -1.11 -6.15 12.03
C LYS A 83 -1.31 -4.97 11.09
N ALA A 84 -0.56 -4.96 9.99
CA ALA A 84 -0.70 -4.08 8.83
C ALA A 84 -1.10 -2.65 9.17
N ALA A 85 -2.39 -2.28 9.12
CA ALA A 85 -2.87 -0.93 9.43
C ALA A 85 -2.41 -0.43 10.81
N LYS A 86 -2.50 -1.26 11.86
CA LYS A 86 -2.09 -0.90 13.21
C LYS A 86 -0.57 -0.77 13.36
N GLN A 87 0.19 -1.60 12.62
CA GLN A 87 1.66 -1.49 12.55
C GLN A 87 2.08 -0.20 11.83
N LEU A 88 1.45 0.12 10.71
CA LEU A 88 1.67 1.36 9.97
C LEU A 88 1.36 2.60 10.83
N ALA A 89 0.23 2.61 11.55
CA ALA A 89 -0.11 3.71 12.45
C ALA A 89 0.92 3.84 13.59
N GLY A 90 1.39 2.72 14.13
CA GLY A 90 2.50 2.70 15.09
C GLY A 90 3.78 3.30 14.53
N ASN A 91 4.13 2.98 13.28
CA ASN A 91 5.31 3.51 12.59
C ASN A 91 5.17 5.01 12.28
N VAL A 92 3.98 5.48 11.88
CA VAL A 92 3.66 6.91 11.75
C VAL A 92 3.90 7.62 13.08
N ALA A 93 3.37 7.07 14.18
CA ALA A 93 3.51 7.66 15.50
C ALA A 93 4.99 7.74 15.94
N ARG A 94 5.79 6.72 15.62
CA ARG A 94 7.23 6.70 15.90
C ARG A 94 8.00 7.71 15.07
N LEU A 95 7.68 7.83 13.78
CA LEU A 95 8.27 8.82 12.89
C LEU A 95 8.01 10.24 13.40
N LEU A 96 6.73 10.59 13.65
CA LEU A 96 6.33 11.91 14.15
C LEU A 96 6.89 12.26 15.54
N ARG A 97 7.26 11.25 16.34
CA ARG A 97 7.92 11.44 17.65
C ARG A 97 9.45 11.45 17.56
N HIS A 98 10.03 11.38 16.37
CA HIS A 98 11.48 11.20 16.15
C HIS A 98 12.05 9.99 16.89
N GLN A 99 11.28 8.90 16.98
CA GLN A 99 11.69 7.63 17.60
C GLN A 99 12.30 6.66 16.58
N LEU A 100 12.37 7.05 15.30
CA LEU A 100 13.07 6.34 14.24
C LEU A 100 14.44 7.02 14.03
N PRO A 101 15.53 6.52 14.66
CA PRO A 101 16.80 7.23 14.73
C PRO A 101 17.54 7.38 13.39
N PHE A 102 17.07 6.70 12.34
CA PHE A 102 17.60 6.83 10.98
C PHE A 102 17.10 8.08 10.26
N ASP A 103 16.02 8.71 10.74
CA ASP A 103 15.47 9.93 10.14
C ASP A 103 14.80 10.82 11.20
N THR A 104 15.46 11.93 11.51
CA THR A 104 15.00 12.90 12.53
C THR A 104 15.11 14.35 12.05
N ASP A 105 15.53 14.57 10.81
CA ASP A 105 15.78 15.90 10.25
C ASP A 105 14.60 16.35 9.40
N PHE A 106 13.50 16.68 10.08
CA PHE A 106 12.27 17.26 9.52
C PHE A 106 11.43 17.90 10.64
N ASP A 107 10.45 18.72 10.25
CA ASP A 107 9.38 19.15 11.14
C ASP A 107 8.20 18.16 11.04
N PRO A 108 7.80 17.48 12.13
CA PRO A 108 6.65 16.58 12.13
C PRO A 108 5.34 17.21 11.63
N ALA A 109 5.18 18.53 11.77
CA ALA A 109 4.00 19.23 11.28
C ALA A 109 4.00 19.39 9.75
N GLU A 110 5.17 19.49 9.12
CA GLU A 110 5.32 19.75 7.68
C GLU A 110 5.54 18.47 6.86
N LEU A 111 5.86 17.36 7.51
CA LEU A 111 6.11 16.08 6.84
C LEU A 111 4.81 15.45 6.33
N VAL A 112 4.73 15.23 5.02
CA VAL A 112 3.67 14.45 4.38
C VAL A 112 4.04 12.97 4.47
N ILE A 113 3.16 12.16 5.04
CA ILE A 113 3.40 10.74 5.26
C ILE A 113 2.40 9.90 4.46
N TYR A 114 2.91 8.99 3.63
CA TYR A 114 2.14 8.04 2.83
C TYR A 114 2.27 6.61 3.42
N PRO A 115 1.26 6.11 4.14
CA PRO A 115 1.23 4.73 4.60
C PRO A 115 0.82 3.79 3.45
N VAL A 116 1.72 2.88 3.07
CA VAL A 116 1.53 1.92 1.98
C VAL A 116 1.59 0.50 2.52
N LEU A 117 0.55 -0.28 2.25
CA LEU A 117 0.50 -1.70 2.54
C LEU A 117 0.72 -2.50 1.26
N VAL A 118 1.82 -3.24 1.20
CA VAL A 118 2.14 -4.10 0.06
C VAL A 118 1.58 -5.51 0.28
N VAL A 119 0.78 -5.98 -0.67
CA VAL A 119 0.18 -7.34 -0.65
C VAL A 119 0.74 -8.20 -1.78
N HIS A 120 0.87 -9.49 -1.54
CA HIS A 120 1.48 -10.42 -2.52
C HIS A 120 0.46 -11.19 -3.35
N ASP A 121 -0.79 -11.30 -2.88
CA ASP A 121 -1.86 -12.00 -3.58
C ASP A 121 -2.83 -11.01 -4.23
N ARG A 122 -3.07 -11.15 -5.53
CA ARG A 122 -4.02 -10.33 -6.30
C ARG A 122 -5.46 -10.45 -5.81
N LEU A 123 -5.79 -11.49 -5.03
CA LEU A 123 -7.06 -11.59 -4.33
C LEU A 123 -7.29 -10.41 -3.36
N TYR A 124 -6.25 -9.67 -2.98
CA TYR A 124 -6.35 -8.44 -2.19
C TYR A 124 -6.44 -7.17 -3.05
N ASN A 125 -6.54 -7.32 -4.36
CA ASN A 125 -6.90 -6.25 -5.30
C ASN A 125 -8.43 -6.11 -5.45
N GLN A 126 -9.20 -6.64 -4.48
CA GLN A 126 -10.66 -6.61 -4.50
C GLN A 126 -11.20 -5.20 -4.21
N PRO A 127 -12.21 -4.73 -4.96
CA PRO A 127 -12.87 -3.46 -4.68
C PRO A 127 -13.34 -3.39 -3.23
N GLY A 128 -13.05 -2.27 -2.58
CA GLY A 128 -13.49 -1.98 -1.22
C GLY A 128 -12.58 -2.49 -0.09
N LEU A 129 -11.61 -3.39 -0.36
CA LEU A 129 -10.65 -3.81 0.68
C LEU A 129 -9.83 -2.62 1.20
N ASN A 130 -9.33 -1.78 0.29
CA ASN A 130 -8.59 -0.57 0.65
C ASN A 130 -9.42 0.34 1.57
N VAL A 131 -10.71 0.47 1.30
CA VAL A 131 -11.63 1.29 2.11
C VAL A 131 -11.70 0.74 3.54
N VAL A 132 -11.98 -0.55 3.70
CA VAL A 132 -12.09 -1.20 5.02
C VAL A 132 -10.80 -1.10 5.82
N VAL A 133 -9.65 -1.42 5.20
CA VAL A 133 -8.35 -1.37 5.90
C VAL A 133 -7.94 0.07 6.22
N ASN A 134 -8.23 1.01 5.33
CA ASN A 134 -7.99 2.42 5.60
C ASN A 134 -8.90 2.95 6.72
N ASP A 135 -10.15 2.52 6.82
CA ASP A 135 -11.04 2.96 7.90
C ASP A 135 -10.45 2.61 9.27
N TRP A 136 -9.94 1.40 9.44
CA TRP A 136 -9.21 1.01 10.66
C TRP A 136 -7.95 1.84 10.89
N PHE A 137 -7.20 2.16 9.84
CA PHE A 137 -6.04 3.04 9.95
C PHE A 137 -6.43 4.47 10.36
N GLN A 138 -7.54 5.00 9.85
CA GLN A 138 -8.05 6.32 10.24
C GLN A 138 -8.50 6.36 11.70
N GLU A 139 -9.06 5.26 12.24
CA GLU A 139 -9.38 5.12 13.66
C GLU A 139 -8.12 5.25 14.54
N GLU A 140 -7.02 4.60 14.13
CA GLU A 140 -5.72 4.72 14.82
C GLU A 140 -5.15 6.14 14.72
N LEU A 141 -5.22 6.78 13.53
CA LEU A 141 -4.80 8.18 13.38
C LEU A 141 -5.60 9.14 14.26
N ALA A 142 -6.91 8.92 14.39
CA ALA A 142 -7.76 9.73 15.26
C ALA A 142 -7.32 9.61 16.74
N GLN A 143 -6.93 8.42 17.19
CA GLN A 143 -6.36 8.23 18.53
C GLN A 143 -5.02 8.95 18.70
N LEU A 144 -4.14 8.91 17.70
CA LEU A 144 -2.88 9.65 17.72
C LEU A 144 -3.10 11.16 17.74
N ALA A 145 -4.09 11.67 17.01
CA ALA A 145 -4.48 13.09 17.05
C ALA A 145 -4.94 13.50 18.45
N GLN A 146 -5.75 12.67 19.12
CA GLN A 146 -6.18 12.91 20.50
C GLN A 146 -4.99 12.93 21.49
N GLN A 147 -3.90 12.23 21.17
CA GLN A 147 -2.65 12.26 21.92
C GLN A 147 -1.77 13.49 21.60
N GLY A 148 -2.22 14.39 20.72
CA GLY A 148 -1.54 15.63 20.36
C GLY A 148 -0.50 15.49 19.25
N LEU A 149 -0.47 14.37 18.50
CA LEU A 149 0.44 14.22 17.36
C LEU A 149 -0.08 14.99 16.14
N PRO A 150 0.80 15.63 15.33
CA PRO A 150 0.40 16.41 14.17
C PRO A 150 0.09 15.51 12.95
N VAL A 151 -0.97 14.72 13.02
CA VAL A 151 -1.30 13.73 11.98
C VAL A 151 -1.99 14.31 10.73
N HIS A 152 -2.18 15.62 10.65
CA HIS A 152 -2.94 16.28 9.57
C HIS A 152 -2.33 16.09 8.17
N ASN A 153 -1.02 15.81 8.09
CA ASN A 153 -0.30 15.52 6.85
C ASN A 153 -0.08 14.01 6.60
N VAL A 154 -0.70 13.14 7.41
CA VAL A 154 -0.71 11.70 7.15
C VAL A 154 -1.84 11.38 6.17
N ARG A 155 -1.49 10.82 5.01
CA ARG A 155 -2.43 10.45 3.95
C ARG A 155 -3.18 9.15 4.29
N PRO A 156 -4.31 8.88 3.62
CA PRO A 156 -4.98 7.58 3.72
C PRO A 156 -4.04 6.41 3.41
N LEU A 157 -4.29 5.27 4.04
CA LEU A 157 -3.60 4.02 3.75
C LEU A 157 -3.98 3.55 2.35
N ILE A 158 -2.96 3.20 1.57
CA ILE A 158 -3.09 2.66 0.22
C ILE A 158 -2.52 1.25 0.18
N ILE A 159 -3.32 0.30 -0.31
CA ILE A 159 -2.93 -1.07 -0.61
C ILE A 159 -2.42 -1.12 -2.04
N ILE A 160 -1.22 -1.67 -2.23
CA ILE A 160 -0.62 -1.88 -3.53
C ILE A 160 -0.18 -3.35 -3.61
N ASP A 161 -0.58 -4.06 -4.65
CA ASP A 161 -0.08 -5.40 -4.88
C ASP A 161 1.33 -5.39 -5.50
N VAL A 162 2.10 -6.44 -5.22
CA VAL A 162 3.48 -6.56 -5.70
C VAL A 162 3.58 -6.61 -7.24
N ASP A 163 2.56 -7.13 -7.93
CA ASP A 163 2.55 -7.18 -9.40
C ASP A 163 2.45 -5.76 -9.98
N THR A 164 1.63 -4.89 -9.39
CA THR A 164 1.54 -3.48 -9.77
C THR A 164 2.88 -2.77 -9.56
N LEU A 165 3.54 -2.97 -8.41
CA LEU A 165 4.88 -2.42 -8.20
C LEU A 165 5.87 -2.95 -9.24
N LEU A 166 5.83 -4.25 -9.54
CA LEU A 166 6.72 -4.87 -10.52
C LEU A 166 6.49 -4.32 -11.94
N ALA A 167 5.23 -4.11 -12.33
CA ALA A 167 4.87 -3.61 -13.65
C ALA A 167 5.39 -2.19 -13.90
N TYR A 168 5.37 -1.33 -12.87
CA TYR A 168 5.69 0.11 -13.00
C TYR A 168 7.02 0.52 -12.35
N HIS A 169 7.81 -0.39 -11.77
CA HIS A 169 9.04 -0.04 -11.05
C HIS A 169 10.04 0.73 -11.92
N GLU A 170 10.16 0.39 -13.21
CA GLU A 170 11.07 1.10 -14.12
C GLU A 170 10.58 2.52 -14.41
N ASP A 171 9.26 2.72 -14.54
CA ASP A 171 8.69 4.05 -14.73
C ASP A 171 8.96 4.95 -13.53
N PHE A 172 8.86 4.39 -12.31
CA PHE A 172 9.20 5.11 -11.08
C PHE A 172 10.71 5.35 -10.94
N ARG A 173 11.54 4.35 -11.25
CA ARG A 173 13.00 4.45 -11.20
C ARG A 173 13.52 5.52 -12.17
N ASP A 174 13.02 5.50 -13.40
CA ASP A 174 13.48 6.37 -14.48
C ASP A 174 12.82 7.77 -14.41
N GLY A 175 11.96 8.02 -13.42
CA GLY A 175 11.29 9.30 -13.19
C GLY A 175 10.19 9.63 -14.21
N ARG A 176 9.73 8.65 -15.00
CA ARG A 176 8.55 8.79 -15.87
C ARG A 176 7.27 8.93 -15.05
N LEU A 177 7.23 8.26 -13.89
CA LEU A 177 6.23 8.45 -12.85
C LEU A 177 6.93 8.85 -11.54
N VAL A 178 6.29 9.71 -10.76
CA VAL A 178 6.70 10.02 -9.38
C VAL A 178 5.75 9.26 -8.45
N PHE A 179 6.31 8.43 -7.57
CA PHE A 179 5.51 7.49 -6.78
C PHE A 179 4.50 8.20 -5.89
N GLU A 180 4.96 9.21 -5.16
CA GLU A 180 4.16 10.02 -4.25
C GLU A 180 3.07 10.80 -4.98
N ASP A 181 3.36 11.30 -6.18
CA ASP A 181 2.35 11.97 -7.01
C ASP A 181 1.26 10.97 -7.43
N MET A 182 1.59 9.71 -7.74
CA MET A 182 0.58 8.70 -8.04
C MET A 182 -0.29 8.36 -6.83
N LEU A 183 0.25 8.41 -5.62
CA LEU A 183 -0.53 8.23 -4.40
C LEU A 183 -1.52 9.39 -4.18
N GLU A 184 -1.08 10.64 -4.38
CA GLU A 184 -1.95 11.82 -4.27
C GLU A 184 -3.04 11.82 -5.35
N GLU A 185 -2.69 11.51 -6.59
CA GLU A 185 -3.64 11.41 -7.70
C GLU A 185 -4.66 10.28 -7.47
N TYR A 186 -4.24 9.16 -6.89
CA TYR A 186 -5.17 8.09 -6.51
C TYR A 186 -6.15 8.55 -5.43
N VAL A 187 -5.68 9.23 -4.38
CA VAL A 187 -6.55 9.76 -3.31
C VAL A 187 -7.54 10.78 -3.87
N ALA A 188 -7.09 11.65 -4.78
CA ALA A 188 -7.97 12.60 -5.47
C ALA A 188 -9.00 11.89 -6.35
N TYR A 189 -8.59 10.86 -7.08
CA TYR A 189 -9.44 10.02 -7.91
C TYR A 189 -10.57 9.36 -7.10
N LEU A 190 -10.26 8.78 -5.94
CA LEU A 190 -11.26 8.16 -5.05
C LEU A 190 -12.28 9.16 -4.48
N ARG A 191 -11.89 10.44 -4.39
CA ARG A 191 -12.67 11.51 -3.74
C ARG A 191 -13.24 12.53 -4.72
N ALA A 192 -13.30 12.20 -6.01
CA ALA A 192 -13.82 13.08 -7.03
C ALA A 192 -15.21 13.63 -6.62
N PRO A 193 -15.37 14.96 -6.47
CA PRO A 193 -16.65 15.53 -6.07
C PRO A 193 -17.68 15.39 -7.19
N ALA A 194 -18.96 15.33 -6.83
CA ALA A 194 -20.03 15.48 -7.81
C ALA A 194 -19.96 16.90 -8.41
N TRP A 195 -20.28 17.02 -9.70
CA TRP A 195 -20.36 18.31 -10.39
C TRP A 195 -21.79 18.65 -10.79
N ALA A 196 -22.05 19.95 -10.99
CA ALA A 196 -23.36 20.41 -11.42
C ALA A 196 -23.69 19.85 -12.82
N GLY A 197 -24.87 19.23 -12.94
CA GLY A 197 -25.33 18.63 -14.19
C GLY A 197 -24.86 17.19 -14.44
N ILE A 198 -24.22 16.54 -13.45
CA ILE A 198 -23.89 15.11 -13.51
C ILE A 198 -25.16 14.27 -13.73
N SER A 199 -25.11 13.32 -14.66
CA SER A 199 -26.20 12.35 -14.85
C SER A 199 -26.19 11.28 -13.76
N ALA A 200 -27.32 10.60 -13.55
CA ALA A 200 -27.40 9.51 -12.57
C ALA A 200 -26.38 8.39 -12.84
N ALA A 201 -26.15 8.06 -14.12
CA ALA A 201 -25.17 7.03 -14.51
C ALA A 201 -23.72 7.47 -14.24
N GLU A 202 -23.39 8.74 -14.49
CA GLU A 202 -22.06 9.29 -14.18
C GLU A 202 -21.83 9.36 -12.66
N ASP A 203 -22.85 9.69 -11.87
CA ASP A 203 -22.73 9.69 -10.41
C ASP A 203 -22.60 8.27 -9.84
N GLU A 204 -23.33 7.30 -10.39
CA GLU A 204 -23.14 5.88 -10.02
C GLU A 204 -21.72 5.40 -10.34
N GLN A 205 -21.20 5.74 -11.52
CA GLN A 205 -19.83 5.42 -11.89
C GLN A 205 -18.84 6.08 -10.92
N ARG A 206 -19.02 7.36 -10.59
CA ARG A 206 -18.20 8.08 -9.59
C ARG A 206 -18.24 7.41 -8.22
N GLN A 207 -19.41 6.92 -7.78
CA GLN A 207 -19.53 6.18 -6.52
C GLN A 207 -18.77 4.85 -6.58
N MET A 208 -18.82 4.13 -7.71
CA MET A 208 -18.04 2.90 -7.90
C MET A 208 -16.53 3.18 -7.93
N GLN A 209 -16.09 4.33 -8.44
CA GLN A 209 -14.66 4.72 -8.44
C GLN A 209 -14.07 4.77 -7.02
N SER A 210 -14.87 5.12 -6.00
CA SER A 210 -14.41 5.23 -4.61
C SER A 210 -13.93 3.93 -3.98
N VAL A 211 -14.25 2.79 -4.60
CA VAL A 211 -13.82 1.45 -4.15
C VAL A 211 -12.79 0.82 -5.09
N HIS A 212 -12.39 1.50 -6.17
CA HIS A 212 -11.41 0.95 -7.11
C HIS A 212 -10.04 0.80 -6.44
N PRO A 213 -9.32 -0.28 -6.72
CA PRO A 213 -7.97 -0.44 -6.19
C PRO A 213 -6.94 0.43 -6.93
N PHE A 214 -5.78 0.63 -6.30
CA PHE A 214 -4.68 1.42 -6.85
C PHE A 214 -4.18 0.89 -8.20
N ALA A 215 -4.11 -0.43 -8.37
CA ALA A 215 -3.72 -1.07 -9.62
C ALA A 215 -4.58 -0.61 -10.81
N LEU A 216 -5.91 -0.68 -10.65
CA LEU A 216 -6.84 -0.26 -11.69
C LEU A 216 -6.74 1.24 -11.98
N PHE A 217 -6.51 2.05 -10.95
CA PHE A 217 -6.26 3.48 -11.15
C PHE A 217 -4.99 3.71 -11.98
N LEU A 218 -3.86 3.09 -11.60
CA LEU A 218 -2.56 3.31 -12.23
C LEU A 218 -2.53 2.79 -13.67
N GLU A 219 -3.15 1.64 -13.93
CA GLU A 219 -3.36 1.11 -15.29
C GLU A 219 -4.08 2.12 -16.18
N ASN A 220 -5.23 2.62 -15.73
CA ASN A 220 -6.00 3.63 -16.47
C ASN A 220 -5.24 4.96 -16.61
N TYR A 221 -4.44 5.34 -15.62
CA TYR A 221 -3.61 6.54 -15.65
C TYR A 221 -2.51 6.43 -16.72
N ALA A 222 -1.85 5.28 -16.79
CA ALA A 222 -0.80 4.98 -17.77
C ALA A 222 -1.35 4.87 -19.19
N GLU A 223 -2.49 4.20 -19.38
CA GLU A 223 -3.17 4.09 -20.68
C GLU A 223 -3.51 5.46 -21.27
N LYS A 224 -4.07 6.37 -20.45
CA LYS A 224 -4.44 7.72 -20.90
C LYS A 224 -3.25 8.58 -21.33
N ARG A 225 -2.02 8.19 -20.99
CA ARG A 225 -0.79 8.94 -21.28
C ARG A 225 0.11 8.23 -22.29
N ASP A 226 -0.38 7.17 -22.95
CA ASP A 226 0.40 6.31 -23.84
C ASP A 226 1.65 5.71 -23.14
N MET A 227 1.61 5.57 -21.82
CA MET A 227 2.71 5.07 -20.98
C MET A 227 2.60 3.57 -20.69
N LEU A 228 1.98 2.79 -21.58
CA LEU A 228 1.76 1.36 -21.36
C LEU A 228 3.11 0.61 -21.26
N GLY A 229 3.54 0.37 -20.01
CA GLY A 229 4.45 -0.72 -19.66
C GLY A 229 3.78 -2.06 -20.00
N ILE A 230 4.55 -2.94 -20.64
CA ILE A 230 4.25 -4.30 -21.12
C ILE A 230 2.78 -4.51 -21.60
N PRO A 231 2.54 -4.71 -22.93
CA PRO A 231 1.20 -4.90 -23.49
C PRO A 231 0.35 -5.91 -22.70
N LYS A 232 -0.95 -5.62 -22.50
CA LYS A 232 -1.92 -6.46 -21.77
C LYS A 232 -1.82 -7.94 -22.19
N GLU A 233 -1.60 -8.19 -23.46
CA GLU A 233 -1.48 -9.52 -24.06
C GLU A 233 -0.30 -10.32 -23.50
N MET A 234 0.78 -9.65 -23.10
CA MET A 234 1.97 -10.29 -22.54
C MET A 234 1.78 -10.65 -21.07
N LEU A 235 1.15 -9.79 -20.25
CA LEU A 235 0.82 -10.07 -18.84
C LEU A 235 -0.05 -11.33 -18.67
N TYR A 236 -1.03 -11.55 -19.55
CA TYR A 236 -1.85 -12.77 -19.55
C TYR A 236 -1.11 -14.01 -20.06
N GLN A 237 -0.05 -13.83 -20.86
CA GLN A 237 0.80 -14.91 -21.37
C GLN A 237 1.88 -15.38 -20.36
N ILE A 238 2.24 -14.56 -19.37
CA ILE A 238 3.20 -14.95 -18.32
C ILE A 238 2.56 -15.88 -17.27
N LEU A 239 1.25 -15.75 -17.03
CA LEU A 239 0.48 -16.57 -16.08
C LEU A 239 0.62 -18.10 -16.30
N PRO A 240 0.54 -18.64 -17.54
CA PRO A 240 0.78 -20.07 -17.78
C PRO A 240 2.27 -20.48 -17.77
N ILE A 241 3.22 -19.54 -17.82
CA ILE A 241 4.66 -19.84 -17.74
C ILE A 241 5.08 -20.02 -16.27
N ILE A 242 4.58 -19.17 -15.38
CA ILE A 242 4.82 -19.26 -13.92
C ILE A 242 4.13 -20.51 -13.33
N ASN A 243 2.95 -20.90 -13.83
CA ASN A 243 2.25 -22.10 -13.37
C ASN A 243 2.79 -23.42 -13.95
N ARG A 244 3.63 -23.41 -15.00
CA ARG A 244 4.27 -24.63 -15.52
C ARG A 244 5.45 -25.09 -14.67
N GLU A 245 6.17 -24.17 -14.02
CA GLU A 245 7.30 -24.55 -13.15
C GLU A 245 6.87 -25.15 -11.81
N VAL A 246 5.57 -25.06 -11.44
CA VAL A 246 5.00 -25.65 -10.23
C VAL A 246 4.46 -27.07 -10.47
N ASP A 247 4.16 -27.45 -11.71
CA ASP A 247 3.62 -28.79 -12.06
C ASP A 247 4.70 -29.79 -12.55
N ASP A 248 5.94 -29.34 -12.82
CA ASP A 248 7.06 -30.20 -13.27
C ASP A 248 8.08 -30.52 -12.17
N GLN A 249 7.62 -30.75 -10.93
CA GLN A 249 8.36 -31.58 -9.97
C GLN A 249 7.78 -33.01 -10.02
N PRO A 250 8.41 -33.95 -10.75
CA PRO A 250 7.96 -35.33 -10.74
C PRO A 250 8.15 -35.89 -9.33
N GLY A 251 7.05 -36.40 -8.77
CA GLY A 251 7.09 -37.15 -7.51
C GLY A 251 8.17 -38.22 -7.54
N GLN A 252 9.04 -38.16 -6.53
CA GLN A 252 9.77 -39.30 -5.99
C GLN A 252 9.53 -39.33 -4.49
#